data_AF-V5EXE5-F1
#
_entry.id   AF-V5EXE5-F1
#
_cell.length_a   1.000
_cell.length_b   1.000
_cell.length_c   1.000
_cell.angle_alpha   90.00
_cell.angle_beta   90.00
_cell.angle_gamma   90.00
#
_symmetry.space_group_name_H-M   'P 1'
#
loop_
_entity.id
_entity.type
_entity.pdbx_description
1 polymer ?
#
loop_
_entity_poly.entity_id
_entity_poly.type
_entity_poly.pdbx_seq_one_letter_code
_entity_poly.pdbx_strand_id
1 'polypeptide(L)'
;MKLILTLTIAIHTILFLLSGGVLAMPFPQGPLGPLDPPGPPALRGAISGPSSLVLLQLSSGQIARCTLPNGRTRAKADMVSSKLVASGKMTCKDALHRGSGKTLWCEQGQLTDDDEAIETLMQACEVHEGLRSVV
;
A
#
# COMPACT_ATOMS: atom_id res chain seq x y z
N MET A 1 34.27 -9.53 35.34
CA MET A 1 32.89 -9.18 34.90
C MET A 1 32.64 -7.67 34.71
N LYS A 2 33.51 -6.75 35.16
CA LYS A 2 33.33 -5.29 34.93
C LYS A 2 33.74 -4.80 33.53
N LEU A 3 34.59 -5.54 32.80
CA LEU A 3 35.10 -5.12 31.49
C LEU A 3 34.09 -5.27 30.33
N ILE A 4 33.18 -6.24 30.45
CA ILE A 4 32.23 -6.58 29.36
C ILE A 4 31.11 -5.53 29.29
N LEU A 5 30.69 -4.98 30.44
CA LEU A 5 29.62 -3.98 30.51
C LEU A 5 30.05 -2.62 29.95
N THR A 6 31.31 -2.23 30.11
CA THR A 6 31.84 -0.96 29.58
C THR A 6 31.94 -0.99 28.06
N LEU A 7 32.24 -2.16 27.47
CA LEU A 7 32.40 -2.30 26.02
C LEU A 7 31.06 -2.14 25.28
N THR A 8 29.95 -2.65 25.83
CA THR A 8 28.62 -2.56 25.22
C THR A 8 28.06 -1.15 25.21
N ILE A 9 28.36 -0.36 26.24
CA ILE A 9 27.93 1.04 26.33
C ILE A 9 28.67 1.89 25.29
N ALA A 10 29.99 1.69 25.15
CA ALA A 10 30.81 2.41 24.17
C ALA A 10 30.32 2.17 22.72
N ILE A 11 29.98 0.92 22.38
CA ILE A 11 29.49 0.56 21.04
C ILE A 11 28.15 1.24 20.73
N HIS A 12 27.23 1.33 21.70
CA HIS A 12 25.94 2.00 21.50
C HIS A 12 26.11 3.51 21.30
N THR A 13 26.98 4.17 22.07
CA THR A 13 27.25 5.61 21.88
C THR A 13 27.87 5.92 20.51
N ILE A 14 28.74 5.05 19.99
CA ILE A 14 29.36 5.25 18.66
C ILE A 14 28.31 5.06 17.55
N LEU A 15 27.42 4.08 17.67
CA LEU A 15 26.38 3.82 16.68
C LEU A 15 25.34 4.96 16.62
N PHE A 16 25.06 5.62 17.75
CA PHE A 16 24.16 6.77 17.82
C PHE A 16 24.77 8.05 17.23
N LEU A 17 26.10 8.19 17.25
CA LEU A 17 26.80 9.32 16.62
C LEU A 17 26.90 9.17 15.09
N LEU A 18 26.94 7.93 14.57
CA LEU A 18 26.96 7.65 13.12
C LEU A 18 25.61 7.89 12.42
N SER A 19 24.51 7.97 13.16
CA SER A 19 23.17 8.26 12.63
C SER A 19 22.80 9.74 12.67
N GLY A 20 23.78 10.60 12.99
CA GLY A 20 23.66 12.05 13.00
C GLY A 20 23.39 12.65 11.62
N GLY A 21 22.15 13.10 11.42
CA GLY A 21 21.87 14.40 10.79
C GLY A 21 21.85 14.43 9.27
N VAL A 22 20.80 13.87 8.66
CA VAL A 22 20.46 14.21 7.27
C VAL A 22 19.80 15.59 7.26
N LEU A 23 20.60 16.63 7.00
CA LEU A 23 20.13 17.98 6.68
C LEU A 23 19.29 17.91 5.40
N ALA A 24 17.96 17.95 5.55
CA ALA A 24 17.03 18.05 4.44
C ALA A 24 17.12 19.46 3.82
N MET A 25 17.72 19.55 2.63
CA MET A 25 17.66 20.74 1.78
C MET A 25 16.25 20.87 1.16
N PRO A 26 15.68 22.07 1.01
CA PRO A 26 14.44 22.27 0.28
C PRO A 26 14.71 22.19 -1.24
N PHE A 27 14.06 21.23 -1.91
CA PHE A 27 14.04 21.15 -3.37
C PHE A 27 13.23 22.32 -3.95
N PRO A 28 13.75 23.06 -4.95
CA PRO A 28 13.00 24.13 -5.60
C PRO A 28 11.94 23.53 -6.54
N GLN A 29 10.68 23.91 -6.32
CA GLN A 29 9.58 23.65 -7.24
C GLN A 29 9.67 24.61 -8.43
N GLY A 30 10.07 24.10 -9.60
CA GLY A 30 9.96 24.78 -10.89
C GLY A 30 8.81 24.19 -11.73
N PRO A 31 8.08 25.00 -12.51
CA PRO A 31 6.94 24.55 -13.32
C PRO A 31 7.40 24.21 -14.74
N LEU A 32 7.19 22.97 -15.19
CA LEU A 32 7.26 22.63 -16.60
C LEU A 32 6.02 21.83 -17.00
N GLY A 33 5.27 22.43 -17.92
CA GLY A 33 4.05 21.89 -18.50
C GLY A 33 4.25 20.64 -19.35
N PRO A 34 3.18 20.16 -19.99
CA PRO A 34 2.99 18.75 -20.31
C PRO A 34 3.59 18.38 -21.67
N LEU A 35 4.37 17.30 -21.69
CA LEU A 35 4.60 16.50 -22.90
C LEU A 35 3.90 15.17 -22.69
N ASP A 36 2.70 15.08 -23.26
CA ASP A 36 1.78 13.95 -23.25
C ASP A 36 2.19 12.96 -24.36
N PRO A 37 2.72 11.75 -24.05
CA PRO A 37 2.81 10.66 -25.01
C PRO A 37 1.44 9.96 -25.14
N PRO A 38 1.10 9.37 -26.31
CA PRO A 38 -0.18 8.71 -26.55
C PRO A 38 -0.29 7.42 -25.74
N GLY A 39 -0.71 7.54 -24.48
CA GLY A 39 -1.14 6.43 -23.65
C GLY A 39 -2.59 6.04 -23.98
N PRO A 40 -2.97 4.77 -23.77
CA PRO A 40 -4.32 4.27 -24.06
C PRO A 40 -5.37 5.14 -23.36
N PRO A 41 -6.59 5.25 -23.92
CA PRO A 41 -7.56 6.27 -23.54
C PRO A 41 -7.68 6.36 -22.03
N ALA A 42 -7.09 7.42 -21.48
CA ALA A 42 -7.29 7.78 -20.10
C ALA A 42 -8.79 7.94 -19.93
N LEU A 43 -9.39 7.00 -19.21
CA LEU A 43 -10.62 7.19 -18.47
C LEU A 43 -10.42 8.44 -17.60
N ARG A 44 -10.59 9.62 -18.22
CA ARG A 44 -10.93 10.89 -17.59
C ARG A 44 -12.36 10.79 -17.04
N GLY A 45 -12.65 9.68 -16.35
CA GLY A 45 -13.68 9.64 -15.34
C GLY A 45 -13.04 10.28 -14.11
N ALA A 46 -13.29 11.56 -13.94
CA ALA A 46 -13.18 12.17 -12.64
C ALA A 46 -14.02 11.34 -11.67
N ILE A 47 -13.40 10.39 -10.96
CA ILE A 47 -13.98 9.84 -9.74
C ILE A 47 -13.70 10.91 -8.67
N SER A 48 -14.37 12.05 -8.83
CA SER A 48 -14.46 13.11 -7.83
C SER A 48 -15.43 12.64 -6.75
N GLY A 49 -14.99 11.62 -6.02
CA GLY A 49 -15.74 10.97 -4.94
C GLY A 49 -14.79 10.16 -4.07
N PRO A 50 -15.12 9.97 -2.77
CA PRO A 50 -14.32 9.20 -1.82
C PRO A 50 -14.07 7.78 -2.33
N SER A 51 -13.01 7.57 -3.08
CA SER A 51 -12.68 6.25 -3.65
C SER A 51 -11.86 5.49 -2.62
N SER A 52 -12.30 4.28 -2.27
CA SER A 52 -11.48 3.42 -1.41
C SER A 52 -10.75 2.38 -2.26
N LEU A 53 -9.58 1.98 -1.79
CA LEU A 53 -8.61 1.21 -2.54
C LEU A 53 -8.14 0.06 -1.65
N VAL A 54 -8.04 -1.13 -2.21
CA VAL A 54 -7.35 -2.25 -1.57
C VAL A 54 -6.21 -2.64 -2.50
N LEU A 55 -4.99 -2.56 -2.00
CA LEU A 55 -3.77 -2.87 -2.71
C LEU A 55 -3.22 -4.15 -2.11
N LEU A 56 -2.97 -5.16 -2.92
CA LEU A 56 -2.37 -6.42 -2.54
C LEU A 56 -0.99 -6.50 -3.18
N GLN A 57 0.03 -6.55 -2.34
CA GLN A 57 1.40 -6.78 -2.76
C GLN A 57 1.67 -8.28 -2.86
N LEU A 58 2.08 -8.70 -4.05
CA LEU A 58 2.41 -10.08 -4.38
C LEU A 58 3.89 -10.36 -4.17
N SER A 59 4.24 -11.64 -4.07
CA SER A 59 5.60 -12.12 -3.85
C SER A 59 6.51 -11.86 -5.05
N SER A 60 5.94 -11.85 -6.26
CA SER A 60 6.60 -11.40 -7.50
C SER A 60 6.95 -9.90 -7.53
N GLY A 61 6.44 -9.11 -6.57
CA GLY A 61 6.59 -7.65 -6.54
C GLY A 61 5.53 -6.89 -7.33
N GLN A 62 4.61 -7.58 -8.00
CA GLN A 62 3.42 -6.98 -8.62
C GLN A 62 2.42 -6.50 -7.57
N ILE A 63 1.57 -5.55 -7.96
CA ILE A 63 0.52 -5.02 -7.09
C ILE A 63 -0.84 -5.22 -7.74
N ALA A 64 -1.64 -6.08 -7.13
CA ALA A 64 -3.04 -6.22 -7.49
C ALA A 64 -3.87 -5.17 -6.74
N ARG A 65 -4.77 -4.49 -7.46
CA ARG A 65 -5.55 -3.35 -6.97
C ARG A 65 -7.04 -3.58 -7.18
N CYS A 66 -7.80 -3.34 -6.13
CA CYS A 66 -9.25 -3.18 -6.16
C CYS A 66 -9.63 -1.73 -5.86
N THR A 67 -10.31 -1.06 -6.79
CA THR A 67 -10.81 0.31 -6.63
C THR A 67 -12.32 0.29 -6.44
N LEU A 68 -12.82 0.88 -5.36
CA LEU A 68 -14.24 0.93 -5.02
C LEU A 68 -14.77 2.35 -5.32
N PRO A 69 -15.54 2.56 -6.41
CA PRO A 69 -15.98 3.90 -6.84
C PRO A 69 -17.24 4.43 -6.14
N ASN A 70 -18.05 3.60 -5.46
CA ASN A 70 -19.40 3.95 -4.99
C ASN A 70 -19.51 4.19 -3.47
N GLY A 71 -20.27 5.22 -3.07
CA GLY A 71 -20.46 5.69 -1.69
C GLY A 71 -20.68 4.58 -0.63
N ARG A 72 -20.12 4.80 0.58
CA ARG A 72 -19.74 3.80 1.61
C ARG A 72 -18.50 2.97 1.26
N THR A 73 -17.55 3.59 0.55
CA THR A 73 -16.31 2.94 0.11
C THR A 73 -15.44 2.44 1.27
N ARG A 74 -15.46 3.10 2.44
CA ARG A 74 -14.71 2.65 3.63
C ARG A 74 -15.15 1.28 4.14
N ALA A 75 -16.44 1.10 4.39
CA ALA A 75 -17.00 -0.16 4.87
C ALA A 75 -16.80 -1.28 3.82
N LYS A 76 -16.93 -0.95 2.53
CA LYS A 76 -16.62 -1.91 1.45
C LYS A 76 -15.15 -2.33 1.48
N ALA A 77 -14.21 -1.40 1.67
CA ALA A 77 -12.80 -1.72 1.77
C ALA A 77 -12.47 -2.57 3.02
N ASP A 78 -13.14 -2.30 4.15
CA ASP A 78 -13.07 -3.14 5.35
C ASP A 78 -13.62 -4.56 5.12
N MET A 79 -14.73 -4.71 4.42
CA MET A 79 -15.26 -6.04 4.07
C MET A 79 -14.30 -6.81 3.15
N VAL A 80 -13.75 -6.14 2.12
CA VAL A 80 -12.76 -6.75 1.22
C VAL A 80 -11.54 -7.21 2.01
N SER A 81 -10.92 -6.34 2.81
CA SER A 81 -9.75 -6.71 3.62
C SER A 81 -10.05 -7.78 4.65
N SER A 82 -11.21 -7.72 5.33
CA SER A 82 -11.63 -8.75 6.26
C SER A 82 -11.80 -10.10 5.56
N LYS A 83 -12.29 -10.13 4.32
CA LYS A 83 -12.43 -11.37 3.54
C LYS A 83 -11.07 -11.93 3.13
N LEU A 84 -10.13 -11.06 2.76
CA LEU A 84 -8.75 -11.45 2.45
C LEU A 84 -8.05 -12.04 3.67
N VAL A 85 -8.17 -11.40 4.83
CA VAL A 85 -7.59 -11.89 6.09
C VAL A 85 -8.29 -13.16 6.56
N ALA A 86 -9.62 -13.25 6.43
CA ALA A 86 -10.39 -14.43 6.78
C ALA A 86 -10.08 -15.65 5.90
N SER A 87 -9.57 -15.44 4.69
CA SER A 87 -9.07 -16.55 3.86
C SER A 87 -7.81 -17.20 4.45
N GLY A 88 -7.15 -16.55 5.42
CA GLY A 88 -5.88 -16.99 6.02
C GLY A 88 -4.66 -16.81 5.10
N LYS A 89 -4.87 -16.28 3.88
CA LYS A 89 -3.86 -16.20 2.82
C LYS A 89 -3.27 -14.81 2.64
N MET A 90 -3.83 -13.80 3.29
CA MET A 90 -3.31 -12.42 3.23
C MET A 90 -3.33 -11.77 4.60
N THR A 91 -2.48 -10.76 4.76
CA THR A 91 -2.48 -9.87 5.91
C THR A 91 -2.67 -8.45 5.44
N CYS A 92 -3.65 -7.74 5.99
CA CYS A 92 -3.89 -6.35 5.65
C CYS A 92 -3.41 -5.44 6.79
N LYS A 93 -2.53 -4.49 6.46
CA LYS A 93 -2.07 -3.42 7.34
C LYS A 93 -3.11 -2.32 7.45
N ASP A 94 -2.96 -1.52 8.50
CA ASP A 94 -3.84 -0.40 8.80
C ASP A 94 -4.04 0.52 7.59
N ALA A 95 -5.27 1.00 7.46
CA ALA A 95 -5.65 1.76 6.31
C ALA A 95 -5.10 3.18 6.36
N LEU A 96 -4.44 3.58 5.27
CA LEU A 96 -4.11 4.97 5.04
C LEU A 96 -5.39 5.71 4.62
N HIS A 97 -5.86 6.60 5.48
CA HIS A 97 -6.99 7.46 5.20
C HIS A 97 -6.50 8.64 4.35
N ARG A 98 -6.64 8.56 3.02
CA ARG A 98 -6.41 9.70 2.13
C ARG A 98 -7.72 10.41 1.83
N GLY A 99 -7.93 11.55 2.50
CA GLY A 99 -9.13 12.37 2.34
C GLY A 99 -10.41 11.63 2.76
N SER A 100 -11.40 11.61 1.88
CA SER A 100 -12.69 10.96 2.12
C SER A 100 -12.67 9.45 1.77
N GLY A 101 -11.63 8.97 1.09
CA GLY A 101 -11.39 7.56 0.78
C GLY A 101 -10.53 6.82 1.82
N LYS A 102 -10.41 5.50 1.65
CA LYS A 102 -9.59 4.61 2.50
C LYS A 102 -8.75 3.69 1.62
N THR A 103 -7.44 3.68 1.82
CA THR A 103 -6.52 2.77 1.13
C THR A 103 -6.01 1.74 2.10
N LEU A 104 -6.30 0.47 1.84
CA LEU A 104 -5.80 -0.67 2.61
C LEU A 104 -4.63 -1.31 1.85
N TRP A 105 -3.56 -1.61 2.57
CA TRP A 105 -2.42 -2.32 2.03
C TRP A 105 -2.43 -3.74 2.58
N CYS A 106 -2.49 -4.72 1.69
CA CYS A 106 -2.46 -6.12 2.01
C CYS A 106 -1.20 -6.75 1.43
N GLU A 107 -0.63 -7.67 2.16
CA GLU A 107 0.52 -8.47 1.76
C GLU A 107 0.05 -9.92 1.66
N GLN A 108 0.50 -10.57 0.60
CA GLN A 108 0.31 -12.00 0.41
C GLN A 108 0.99 -12.78 1.53
N GLY A 109 0.31 -13.83 1.99
CA GLY A 109 0.84 -14.77 2.97
C GLY A 109 1.89 -15.68 2.34
N GLN A 110 2.86 -16.10 3.14
CA GLN A 110 4.02 -16.89 2.70
C GLN A 110 3.67 -18.26 2.08
N LEU A 111 2.43 -18.72 2.25
CA LEU A 111 1.93 -20.03 1.81
C LEU A 111 0.95 -19.94 0.63
N THR A 112 0.79 -18.77 0.02
CA THR A 112 -0.21 -18.53 -1.02
C THR A 112 0.49 -18.20 -2.33
N ASP A 113 0.05 -18.79 -3.43
CA ASP A 113 0.54 -18.47 -4.78
C ASP A 113 -0.02 -17.13 -5.28
N ASP A 114 0.72 -16.45 -6.16
CA ASP A 114 0.35 -15.13 -6.66
C ASP A 114 -1.01 -15.16 -7.37
N ASP A 115 -1.26 -16.18 -8.18
CA ASP A 115 -2.53 -16.37 -8.90
C ASP A 115 -3.69 -16.57 -7.92
N GLU A 116 -3.50 -17.37 -6.87
CA GLU A 116 -4.51 -17.62 -5.85
C GLU A 116 -4.79 -16.36 -5.03
N ALA A 117 -3.75 -15.57 -4.76
CA ALA A 117 -3.86 -14.30 -4.06
C ALA A 117 -4.64 -13.26 -4.90
N ILE A 118 -4.33 -13.16 -6.19
CA ILE A 118 -5.03 -12.31 -7.15
C ILE A 118 -6.50 -12.75 -7.28
N GLU A 119 -6.76 -14.05 -7.44
CA GLU A 119 -8.12 -14.57 -7.58
C GLU A 119 -8.97 -14.23 -6.35
N THR A 120 -8.42 -14.45 -5.15
CA THR A 120 -9.12 -14.12 -3.90
C THR A 120 -9.42 -12.62 -3.80
N LEU A 121 -8.48 -11.75 -4.20
CA LEU A 121 -8.70 -10.31 -4.28
C LEU A 121 -9.80 -9.97 -5.29
N MET A 122 -9.76 -10.56 -6.48
CA MET A 122 -10.75 -10.33 -7.54
C MET A 122 -12.15 -10.76 -7.10
N GLN A 123 -12.28 -11.94 -6.49
CA GLN A 123 -13.55 -12.43 -5.95
C GLN A 123 -14.08 -11.53 -4.84
N ALA A 124 -13.22 -11.06 -3.92
CA ALA A 124 -13.63 -10.10 -2.89
C ALA A 124 -14.04 -8.74 -3.49
N CYS A 125 -13.32 -8.29 -4.52
CA CYS A 125 -13.57 -7.03 -5.20
C CYS A 125 -14.90 -7.05 -5.99
N GLU A 126 -15.18 -8.14 -6.70
CA GLU A 126 -16.38 -8.32 -7.51
C GLU A 126 -17.65 -8.32 -6.66
N VAL A 127 -17.63 -9.02 -5.53
CA VAL A 127 -18.75 -9.04 -4.55
C VAL A 127 -19.10 -7.64 -4.03
N HIS A 128 -18.16 -6.70 -4.10
CA HIS A 128 -18.35 -5.33 -3.61
C HIS A 128 -18.41 -4.27 -4.70
N GLU A 129 -18.60 -4.69 -5.97
CA GLU A 129 -18.68 -3.82 -7.15
C GLU A 129 -17.43 -2.96 -7.36
N GLY A 130 -16.26 -3.52 -7.07
CA GLY A 130 -14.97 -2.88 -7.28
C GLY A 130 -14.41 -3.11 -8.69
N LEU A 131 -13.64 -2.14 -9.15
CA LEU A 131 -12.85 -2.19 -10.37
C LEU A 131 -11.50 -2.85 -10.08
N ARG A 132 -11.20 -3.94 -10.79
CA ARG A 132 -9.95 -4.70 -10.69
C ARG A 132 -8.88 -4.17 -11.63
N SER A 133 -7.63 -4.14 -11.17
CA SER A 133 -6.45 -3.80 -11.98
C SER A 133 -5.23 -4.48 -11.36
N VAL A 134 -4.31 -5.00 -12.18
CA VAL A 134 -3.02 -5.53 -11.74
C VAL A 134 -1.94 -4.70 -12.44
N VAL A 135 -0.93 -4.26 -11.67
CA VAL A 135 0.14 -3.35 -12.13
C VAL A 135 1.50 -3.92 -11.76
#